data_AF-A0A2A9GZD7-F1
#
_entry.id   AF-A0A2A9GZD7-F1
#
_cell.length_a   1.000
_cell.length_b   1.000
_cell.length_c   1.000
_cell.angle_alpha   90.00
_cell.angle_beta   90.00
_cell.angle_gamma   90.00
#
_symmetry.space_group_name_H-M   'P 1'
#
loop_
_entity.id
_entity.type
_entity.pdbx_description
1 polymer ?
#
loop_
_entity_poly.entity_id
_entity_poly.type
_entity_poly.pdbx_seq_one_letter_code
_entity_poly.pdbx_strand_id
1 'polypeptide(L)'
;MVRHDPLDRLEGVRPGVRLSLRLGTGGQVTDLIGLLLSLDDLELHIEDRRGVRHTVSRGEILFARRIPTVPRGRNPLAFETGGLRALAHDGWLAGTGDCWVARLVDLVDHLDDSGVTAEAGDRVHRGESRALVNGEWVAVRLADAAALEPLAAWAARRGARNLVLTSDLPATTLAGLGLTAIQ
;
A
#
# COMPACT_ATOMS: atom_id res chain seq x y z
N MET A 1 1.10 -35.58 17.46
CA MET A 1 1.55 -34.92 16.22
C MET A 1 1.82 -33.47 16.56
N VAL A 2 3.08 -33.02 16.55
CA VAL A 2 3.40 -31.62 16.85
C VAL A 2 2.92 -30.78 15.67
N ARG A 3 1.91 -29.95 15.89
CA ARG A 3 1.46 -28.99 14.87
C ARG A 3 2.49 -27.86 14.85
N HIS A 4 3.26 -27.78 13.77
CA HIS A 4 4.14 -26.65 13.54
C HIS A 4 3.29 -25.42 13.19
N ASP A 5 3.60 -24.29 13.83
CA ASP A 5 2.99 -23.01 13.47
C ASP A 5 3.43 -22.64 12.04
N PRO A 6 2.50 -22.40 11.11
CA PRO A 6 2.83 -21.97 9.75
C PRO A 6 3.66 -20.67 9.70
N LEU A 7 3.58 -19.80 10.70
CA LEU A 7 4.34 -18.55 10.77
C LEU A 7 5.83 -18.76 11.06
N ASP A 8 6.21 -19.82 11.78
CA ASP A 8 7.61 -20.11 12.12
C ASP A 8 8.48 -20.41 10.89
N ARG A 9 7.85 -20.72 9.76
CA ARG A 9 8.52 -21.01 8.49
C ARG A 9 8.70 -19.76 7.61
N LEU A 10 8.16 -18.63 8.02
CA LEU A 10 8.20 -17.39 7.25
C LEU A 10 9.31 -16.49 7.80
N GLU A 11 10.22 -16.10 6.94
CA GLU A 11 11.24 -15.11 7.29
C GLU A 11 10.64 -13.69 7.36
N GLY A 12 11.02 -12.95 8.40
CA GLY A 12 10.72 -11.53 8.53
C GLY A 12 9.24 -11.20 8.76
N VAL A 13 8.47 -12.09 9.38
CA VAL A 13 7.11 -11.80 9.87
C VAL A 13 7.20 -10.79 11.01
N ARG A 14 6.71 -9.59 10.76
CA ARG A 14 6.68 -8.46 11.69
C ARG A 14 5.52 -7.53 11.34
N PRO A 15 5.08 -6.63 12.24
CA PRO A 15 4.16 -5.56 11.88
C PRO A 15 4.56 -4.86 10.57
N GLY A 16 3.58 -4.49 9.75
CA GLY A 16 3.81 -3.83 8.46
C GLY A 16 3.91 -4.79 7.26
N VAL A 17 3.98 -6.12 7.47
CA VAL A 17 3.97 -7.08 6.36
C VAL A 17 2.56 -7.53 6.01
N ARG A 18 2.31 -7.81 4.73
CA ARG A 18 1.04 -8.38 4.29
C ARG A 18 1.08 -9.90 4.26
N LEU A 19 0.09 -10.52 4.87
CA LEU A 19 -0.05 -11.97 4.95
C LEU A 19 -1.29 -12.44 4.20
N SER A 20 -1.18 -13.61 3.59
CA SER A 20 -2.29 -14.45 3.15
C SER A 20 -2.34 -15.66 4.07
N LEU A 21 -3.44 -15.79 4.81
CA LEU A 21 -3.68 -16.86 5.76
C LEU A 21 -4.83 -17.73 5.29
N ARG A 22 -4.71 -19.02 5.55
CA ARG A 22 -5.82 -19.97 5.51
C ARG A 22 -6.15 -20.37 6.94
N LEU A 23 -7.37 -20.12 7.36
CA LEU A 23 -7.86 -20.35 8.72
C LEU A 23 -8.78 -21.56 8.74
N GLY A 24 -8.71 -22.34 9.83
CA GLY A 24 -9.54 -23.51 10.08
C GLY A 24 -10.27 -23.35 11.41
N THR A 25 -11.50 -22.87 11.38
CA THR A 25 -12.32 -22.63 12.58
C THR A 25 -13.58 -23.49 12.50
N GLY A 26 -13.81 -24.35 13.50
CA GLY A 26 -15.05 -25.15 13.58
C GLY A 26 -15.32 -26.08 12.39
N GLY A 27 -14.29 -26.54 11.68
CA GLY A 27 -14.41 -27.39 10.49
C GLY A 27 -14.67 -26.64 9.18
N GLN A 28 -14.73 -25.30 9.22
CA GLN A 28 -14.77 -24.47 8.02
C GLN A 28 -13.38 -23.90 7.71
N VAL A 29 -13.11 -23.71 6.42
CA VAL A 29 -11.87 -23.13 5.92
C VAL A 29 -12.17 -21.80 5.25
N THR A 30 -11.47 -20.75 5.68
CA THR A 30 -11.58 -19.40 5.12
C THR A 30 -10.20 -18.83 4.79
N ASP A 31 -10.13 -17.91 3.84
CA ASP A 31 -8.89 -17.21 3.49
C ASP A 31 -8.97 -15.76 3.99
N LEU A 32 -7.95 -15.31 4.72
CA LEU A 32 -7.80 -13.93 5.20
C LEU A 32 -6.55 -13.32 4.59
N ILE A 33 -6.68 -12.14 3.98
CA ILE A 33 -5.56 -11.39 3.41
C ILE A 33 -5.56 -9.99 4.01
N GLY A 34 -4.45 -9.61 4.63
CA GLY A 34 -4.35 -8.29 5.23
C GLY A 34 -2.98 -7.95 5.78
N LEU A 35 -2.90 -6.73 6.31
CA LEU A 35 -1.71 -6.17 6.94
C LEU A 35 -1.59 -6.68 8.36
N LEU A 36 -0.42 -7.23 8.71
CA LEU A 36 -0.10 -7.59 10.09
C LEU A 36 0.13 -6.32 10.90
N LEU A 37 -0.71 -6.08 11.91
CA LEU A 37 -0.60 -4.93 12.81
C LEU A 37 0.26 -5.26 14.03
N SER A 38 0.05 -6.44 14.60
CA SER A 38 0.79 -6.96 15.74
C SER A 38 0.63 -8.47 15.82
N LEU A 39 1.53 -9.12 16.53
CA LEU A 39 1.50 -10.55 16.83
C LEU A 39 2.19 -10.81 18.16
N ASP A 40 1.72 -11.84 18.84
CA ASP A 40 2.37 -12.43 20.01
C ASP A 40 2.43 -13.96 19.86
N ASP A 41 2.65 -14.68 20.95
CA ASP A 41 2.76 -16.14 20.98
C ASP A 41 1.42 -16.87 20.82
N LEU A 42 0.28 -16.18 20.94
CA LEU A 42 -1.07 -16.76 20.94
C LEU A 42 -1.89 -16.33 19.71
N GLU A 43 -1.76 -15.07 19.32
CA GLU A 43 -2.60 -14.47 18.30
C GLU A 43 -1.85 -13.45 17.44
N LEU A 44 -2.54 -13.05 16.38
CA LEU A 44 -2.13 -11.94 15.54
C LEU A 44 -3.33 -11.06 15.22
N HIS A 45 -3.05 -9.78 14.99
CA HIS A 45 -4.04 -8.81 14.57
C HIS A 45 -3.77 -8.41 13.13
N ILE A 46 -4.74 -8.65 12.26
CA ILE A 46 -4.67 -8.31 10.84
C ILE A 46 -5.73 -7.29 10.49
N GLU A 47 -5.36 -6.29 9.70
CA GLU A 47 -6.32 -5.42 9.04
C GLU A 47 -6.51 -5.84 7.58
N ASP A 48 -7.74 -6.14 7.19
CA ASP A 48 -8.06 -6.48 5.81
C ASP A 48 -8.11 -5.24 4.90
N ARG A 49 -8.32 -5.46 3.59
CA ARG A 49 -8.39 -4.36 2.61
C ARG A 49 -9.56 -3.38 2.80
N ARG A 50 -10.54 -3.70 3.65
CA ARG A 50 -11.68 -2.85 3.97
C ARG A 50 -11.43 -2.03 5.25
N GLY A 51 -10.25 -2.19 5.86
CA GLY A 51 -9.94 -1.58 7.15
C GLY A 51 -10.53 -2.35 8.33
N VAL A 52 -11.08 -3.56 8.12
CA VAL A 52 -11.64 -4.36 9.21
C VAL A 52 -10.50 -5.08 9.92
N ARG A 53 -10.45 -4.93 11.25
CA ARG A 53 -9.47 -5.61 12.10
C ARG A 53 -9.99 -6.97 12.53
N HIS A 54 -9.13 -7.97 12.39
CA HIS A 54 -9.38 -9.37 12.73
C HIS A 54 -8.34 -9.80 13.77
N THR A 55 -8.80 -10.39 14.87
CA THR A 55 -7.94 -11.14 15.78
C THR A 55 -7.99 -12.60 15.36
N VAL A 56 -6.82 -13.20 15.10
CA VAL A 56 -6.70 -14.57 14.61
C VAL A 56 -5.85 -15.35 15.59
N SER A 57 -6.39 -16.45 16.12
CA SER A 57 -5.58 -17.33 16.95
C SER A 57 -4.57 -18.08 16.07
N ARG A 58 -3.32 -18.19 16.53
CA ARG A 58 -2.30 -19.01 15.87
C ARG A 58 -2.74 -20.46 15.69
N GLY A 59 -3.54 -20.98 16.62
CA GLY A 59 -4.15 -22.31 16.55
C GLY A 59 -5.14 -22.49 15.41
N GLU A 60 -5.62 -21.43 14.77
CA GLU A 60 -6.54 -21.49 13.63
C GLU A 60 -5.81 -21.49 12.29
N ILE A 61 -4.53 -21.10 12.26
CA ILE A 61 -3.78 -20.95 11.01
C ILE A 61 -3.39 -22.33 10.47
N LEU A 62 -3.96 -22.68 9.31
CA LEU A 62 -3.63 -23.90 8.56
C LEU A 62 -2.46 -23.66 7.61
N PHE A 63 -2.38 -22.45 7.05
CA PHE A 63 -1.33 -22.04 6.14
C PHE A 63 -1.11 -20.53 6.24
N ALA A 64 0.13 -20.09 6.10
CA ALA A 64 0.50 -18.69 6.04
C ALA A 64 1.52 -18.45 4.93
N ARG A 65 1.39 -17.32 4.24
CA ARG A 65 2.35 -16.84 3.26
C ARG A 65 2.48 -15.33 3.36
N ARG A 66 3.71 -14.83 3.35
CA ARG A 66 3.99 -13.41 3.09
C ARG A 66 3.75 -13.09 1.61
N ILE A 67 3.01 -12.04 1.36
CA ILE A 67 2.73 -11.53 0.02
C ILE A 67 3.22 -10.07 -0.09
N PRO A 68 3.45 -9.56 -1.30
CA PRO A 68 3.69 -8.13 -1.48
C PRO A 68 2.56 -7.31 -0.86
N THR A 69 2.91 -6.21 -0.21
CA THR A 69 1.96 -5.25 0.36
C THR A 69 1.08 -4.67 -0.74
N VAL A 70 1.64 -4.50 -1.94
CA VAL A 70 0.94 -3.99 -3.12
C VAL A 70 1.02 -4.98 -4.29
N PRO A 71 -0.12 -5.43 -4.83
CA PRO A 71 -0.12 -6.16 -6.10
C PRO A 71 0.54 -5.32 -7.20
N ARG A 72 1.41 -5.92 -8.01
CA ARG A 72 2.11 -5.20 -9.08
C ARG A 72 1.11 -4.60 -10.08
N GLY A 73 1.14 -3.28 -10.22
CA GLY A 73 0.35 -2.56 -11.22
C GLY A 73 0.86 -2.78 -12.64
N ARG A 74 -0.01 -2.52 -13.64
CA ARG A 74 0.39 -2.40 -15.05
C ARG A 74 1.48 -1.34 -15.20
N ASN A 75 2.32 -1.41 -16.23
CA ASN A 75 3.34 -0.37 -16.49
C ASN A 75 2.66 1.00 -16.63
N PRO A 76 2.92 1.99 -15.76
CA PRO A 76 2.31 3.31 -15.85
C PRO A 76 2.56 3.99 -17.21
N LEU A 77 3.72 3.76 -17.82
CA LEU A 77 4.10 4.34 -19.11
C LEU A 77 3.34 3.74 -20.31
N ALA A 78 2.56 2.68 -20.10
CA ALA A 78 1.71 2.10 -21.15
C ALA A 78 0.28 2.66 -21.14
N PHE A 79 -0.06 3.53 -20.17
CA PHE A 79 -1.37 4.18 -20.12
C PHE A 79 -1.39 5.45 -20.97
N GLU A 80 -2.59 5.83 -21.39
CA GLU A 80 -2.80 7.04 -22.19
C GLU A 80 -2.46 8.30 -21.37
N THR A 81 -1.52 9.09 -21.88
CA THR A 81 -0.96 10.27 -21.17
C THR A 81 -2.02 11.29 -20.80
N GLY A 82 -3.04 11.51 -21.64
CA GLY A 82 -4.13 12.45 -21.37
C GLY A 82 -4.89 12.11 -20.10
N GLY A 83 -5.28 10.84 -19.95
CA GLY A 83 -5.93 10.34 -18.74
C GLY A 83 -5.07 10.48 -17.47
N LEU A 84 -3.76 10.21 -17.56
CA LEU A 84 -2.84 10.39 -16.43
C LEU A 84 -2.70 11.86 -16.02
N ARG A 85 -2.57 12.76 -17.00
CA ARG A 85 -2.49 14.21 -16.76
C ARG A 85 -3.77 14.74 -16.15
N ALA A 86 -4.94 14.31 -16.65
CA ALA A 86 -6.24 14.69 -16.09
C ALA A 86 -6.38 14.25 -14.63
N LEU A 87 -5.90 13.05 -14.29
CA LEU A 87 -5.90 12.56 -12.92
C LEU A 87 -4.94 13.33 -12.00
N ALA A 88 -3.72 13.61 -12.47
CA ALA A 88 -2.70 14.35 -11.71
C ALA A 88 -3.10 15.82 -11.44
N HIS A 89 -3.86 16.41 -12.36
CA HIS A 89 -4.36 17.78 -12.29
C HIS A 89 -5.81 17.86 -11.80
N ASP A 90 -6.29 16.86 -11.06
CA ASP A 90 -7.58 16.95 -10.39
C ASP A 90 -7.65 18.25 -9.56
N GLY A 91 -8.75 19.00 -9.71
CA GLY A 91 -8.88 20.34 -9.13
C GLY A 91 -8.74 20.37 -7.61
N TRP A 92 -9.00 19.26 -6.91
CA TRP A 92 -8.80 19.17 -5.47
C TRP A 92 -7.31 19.08 -5.09
N LEU A 93 -6.49 18.44 -5.91
CA LEU A 93 -5.04 18.35 -5.69
C LEU A 93 -4.38 19.71 -5.84
N ALA A 94 -4.88 20.55 -6.75
CA ALA A 94 -4.28 21.84 -7.09
C ALA A 94 -2.78 21.71 -7.44
N GLY A 95 -2.45 20.63 -8.16
CA GLY A 95 -1.12 20.38 -8.72
C GLY A 95 -0.96 21.04 -10.09
N THR A 96 0.28 21.36 -10.44
CA THR A 96 0.64 21.99 -11.71
C THR A 96 1.92 21.39 -12.27
N GLY A 97 2.14 21.55 -13.58
CA GLY A 97 3.41 21.24 -14.24
C GLY A 97 3.51 19.79 -14.72
N ASP A 98 4.75 19.31 -14.79
CA ASP A 98 5.04 17.99 -15.31
C ASP A 98 4.54 16.89 -14.37
N CYS A 99 4.04 15.80 -14.97
CA CYS A 99 3.61 14.65 -14.19
C CYS A 99 4.67 13.56 -14.17
N TRP A 100 4.67 12.84 -13.06
CA TRP A 100 5.59 11.77 -12.77
C TRP A 100 4.81 10.54 -12.34
N VAL A 101 5.31 9.36 -12.67
CA VAL A 101 4.64 8.09 -12.39
C VAL A 101 5.57 7.09 -11.73
N ALA A 102 4.98 6.18 -10.97
CA ALA A 102 5.63 4.98 -10.46
C ALA A 102 4.60 3.88 -10.20
N ARG A 103 5.08 2.64 -10.06
CA ARG A 103 4.27 1.58 -9.44
C ARG A 103 4.45 1.67 -7.94
N LEU A 104 3.37 1.53 -7.19
CA LEU A 104 3.43 1.58 -5.73
C LEU A 104 4.26 0.43 -5.14
N VAL A 105 4.23 -0.77 -5.75
CA VAL A 105 5.07 -1.89 -5.29
C VAL A 105 6.57 -1.55 -5.31
N ASP A 106 7.01 -0.70 -6.25
CA ASP A 106 8.41 -0.31 -6.34
C ASP A 106 8.75 0.79 -5.29
N LEU A 107 7.74 1.43 -4.68
CA LEU A 107 7.89 2.49 -3.67
C LEU A 107 7.67 2.01 -2.22
N VAL A 108 6.78 1.05 -1.96
CA VAL A 108 6.33 0.76 -0.59
C VAL A 108 6.44 -0.69 -0.12
N ASP A 109 6.80 -1.63 -1.00
CA ASP A 109 6.85 -3.06 -0.61
C ASP A 109 7.95 -3.38 0.42
N HIS A 110 8.88 -2.44 0.60
CA HIS A 110 9.97 -2.51 1.58
C HIS A 110 9.68 -1.78 2.91
N LEU A 111 8.61 -0.99 2.98
CA LEU A 111 8.30 -0.14 4.13
C LEU A 111 7.55 -0.89 5.23
N ASP A 112 7.71 -0.45 6.47
CA ASP A 112 6.78 -0.74 7.56
C ASP A 112 5.66 0.31 7.53
N ASP A 113 4.47 -0.08 7.09
CA ASP A 113 3.30 0.80 7.00
C ASP A 113 2.26 0.57 8.12
N SER A 114 2.64 -0.14 9.18
CA SER A 114 1.75 -0.47 10.30
C SER A 114 1.18 0.78 10.99
N GLY A 115 1.94 1.88 11.01
CA GLY A 115 1.52 3.20 11.52
C GLY A 115 0.64 4.04 10.57
N VAL A 116 0.47 3.63 9.31
CA VAL A 116 -0.30 4.38 8.29
C VAL A 116 -1.82 4.11 8.39
N THR A 117 -2.25 3.46 9.47
CA THR A 117 -3.57 2.82 9.66
C THR A 117 -4.74 3.74 9.94
N ALA A 118 -4.52 4.99 10.34
CA ALA A 118 -5.60 5.79 10.92
C ALA A 118 -6.38 6.66 9.93
N GLU A 119 -5.84 6.94 8.75
CA GLU A 119 -6.48 7.88 7.82
C GLU A 119 -7.46 7.13 6.93
N ALA A 120 -8.76 7.47 7.01
CA ALA A 120 -9.88 6.88 6.24
C ALA A 120 -10.27 7.75 5.02
N GLY A 121 -11.05 7.19 4.08
CA GLY A 121 -11.58 7.90 2.90
C GLY A 121 -10.62 7.95 1.71
N ASP A 122 -11.08 8.48 0.57
CA ASP A 122 -10.34 8.45 -0.71
C ASP A 122 -9.40 9.65 -0.91
N ARG A 123 -9.30 10.53 0.09
CA ARG A 123 -8.52 11.77 0.05
C ARG A 123 -7.74 11.97 1.34
N VAL A 124 -6.54 12.53 1.24
CA VAL A 124 -5.71 12.80 2.42
C VAL A 124 -4.75 13.98 2.21
N HIS A 125 -4.39 14.63 3.31
CA HIS A 125 -3.37 15.68 3.36
C HIS A 125 -2.21 15.26 4.26
N ARG A 126 -0.98 15.60 3.88
CA ARG A 126 0.22 15.49 4.73
C ARG A 126 1.05 16.77 4.57
N GLY A 127 0.90 17.69 5.52
CA GLY A 127 1.35 19.06 5.36
C GLY A 127 0.73 19.67 4.09
N GLU A 128 1.56 20.21 3.22
CA GLU A 128 1.16 20.73 1.92
C GLU A 128 1.01 19.66 0.83
N SER A 129 1.33 18.39 1.11
CA SER A 129 1.10 17.33 0.14
C SER A 129 -0.36 16.84 0.19
N ARG A 130 -0.91 16.47 -0.97
CA ARG A 130 -2.29 15.98 -1.11
C ARG A 130 -2.31 14.70 -1.92
N ALA A 131 -3.15 13.74 -1.56
CA ALA A 131 -3.36 12.54 -2.36
C ALA A 131 -4.83 12.15 -2.47
N LEU A 132 -5.19 11.63 -3.64
CA LEU A 132 -6.53 11.18 -4.03
C LEU A 132 -6.42 9.78 -4.62
N VAL A 133 -7.15 8.80 -4.07
CA VAL A 133 -7.28 7.48 -4.68
C VAL A 133 -8.44 7.48 -5.67
N ASN A 134 -8.20 6.93 -6.86
CA ASN A 134 -9.19 6.72 -7.91
C ASN A 134 -8.97 5.35 -8.56
N GLY A 135 -9.71 4.34 -8.09
CA GLY A 135 -9.57 2.96 -8.56
C GLY A 135 -8.18 2.38 -8.27
N GLU A 136 -7.49 1.92 -9.32
CA GLU A 136 -6.13 1.36 -9.19
C GLU A 136 -5.02 2.43 -9.11
N TRP A 137 -5.37 3.72 -9.08
CA TRP A 137 -4.43 4.83 -9.09
C TRP A 137 -4.51 5.68 -7.83
N VAL A 138 -3.37 6.25 -7.45
CA VAL A 138 -3.30 7.43 -6.58
C VAL A 138 -2.74 8.60 -7.36
N ALA A 139 -3.40 9.74 -7.22
CA ALA A 139 -3.00 11.03 -7.76
C ALA A 139 -2.45 11.88 -6.61
N VAL A 140 -1.26 12.46 -6.76
CA VAL A 140 -0.56 13.16 -5.67
C VAL A 140 -0.09 14.55 -6.11
N ARG A 141 -0.35 15.57 -5.30
CA ARG A 141 0.46 16.80 -5.31
C ARG A 141 1.52 16.64 -4.23
N LEU A 142 2.78 16.46 -4.61
CA LEU A 142 3.87 16.25 -3.67
C LEU A 142 4.59 17.59 -3.41
N ALA A 143 4.51 18.08 -2.18
CA ALA A 143 5.20 19.31 -1.75
C ALA A 143 6.50 19.01 -0.98
N ASP A 144 6.60 17.83 -0.35
CA ASP A 144 7.76 17.39 0.43
C ASP A 144 8.07 15.93 0.08
N ALA A 145 9.34 15.64 -0.22
CA ALA A 145 9.80 14.29 -0.53
C ALA A 145 9.49 13.30 0.60
N ALA A 146 9.55 13.74 1.86
CA ALA A 146 9.26 12.89 3.02
C ALA A 146 7.78 12.43 3.09
N ALA A 147 6.88 13.09 2.35
CA ALA A 147 5.47 12.70 2.31
C ALA A 147 5.18 11.57 1.32
N LEU A 148 6.09 11.25 0.39
CA LEU A 148 5.82 10.30 -0.69
C LEU A 148 5.49 8.91 -0.16
N GLU A 149 6.36 8.37 0.68
CA GLU A 149 6.25 7.01 1.23
C GLU A 149 4.96 6.83 2.07
N PRO A 150 4.65 7.70 3.06
CA PRO A 150 3.38 7.62 3.78
C PRO A 150 2.13 7.71 2.88
N LEU A 151 2.14 8.58 1.86
CA LEU A 151 1.01 8.71 0.93
C LEU A 151 0.87 7.48 0.03
N ALA A 152 1.98 6.93 -0.44
CA ALA A 152 2.02 5.72 -1.24
C ALA A 152 1.51 4.51 -0.44
N ALA A 153 1.89 4.38 0.83
CA ALA A 153 1.43 3.33 1.72
C ALA A 153 -0.07 3.47 2.05
N TRP A 154 -0.52 4.70 2.32
CA TRP A 154 -1.94 5.01 2.52
C TRP A 154 -2.79 4.60 1.30
N ALA A 155 -2.29 4.87 0.08
CA ALA A 155 -2.96 4.54 -1.17
C ALA A 155 -2.97 3.04 -1.47
N ALA A 156 -1.85 2.36 -1.23
CA ALA A 156 -1.72 0.91 -1.36
C ALA A 156 -2.81 0.16 -0.59
N ARG A 157 -3.10 0.63 0.62
CA ARG A 157 -4.12 0.04 1.50
C ARG A 157 -5.55 0.20 1.00
N ARG A 158 -5.76 1.10 0.03
CA ARG A 158 -7.03 1.32 -0.66
C ARG A 158 -7.10 0.62 -2.02
N GLY A 159 -6.12 -0.22 -2.32
CA GLY A 159 -6.08 -0.98 -3.57
C GLY A 159 -5.50 -0.22 -4.76
N ALA A 160 -4.96 0.98 -4.55
CA ALA A 160 -4.13 1.60 -5.57
C ALA A 160 -2.89 0.74 -5.83
N ARG A 161 -2.42 0.75 -7.08
CA ARG A 161 -1.26 -0.01 -7.54
C ARG A 161 -0.23 0.86 -8.25
N ASN A 162 -0.68 2.00 -8.78
CA ASN A 162 0.14 2.96 -9.48
C ASN A 162 -0.07 4.36 -8.91
N LEU A 163 0.94 5.19 -9.07
CA LEU A 163 0.95 6.58 -8.66
C LEU A 163 1.16 7.45 -9.90
N VAL A 164 0.44 8.56 -9.96
CA VAL A 164 0.76 9.72 -10.78
C VAL A 164 0.85 10.94 -9.85
N LEU A 165 1.85 11.80 -10.05
CA LEU A 165 2.00 12.99 -9.24
C LEU A 165 2.45 14.20 -10.03
N THR A 166 2.19 15.38 -9.47
CA THR A 166 2.82 16.66 -9.82
C THR A 166 3.62 17.18 -8.62
N SER A 167 4.72 17.89 -8.86
CA SER A 167 5.55 18.46 -7.81
C SER A 167 6.40 19.61 -8.33
N ASP A 168 6.69 20.59 -7.46
CA ASP A 168 7.66 21.65 -7.71
C ASP A 168 9.09 21.24 -7.26
N LEU A 169 9.26 20.02 -6.74
CA LEU A 169 10.58 19.50 -6.38
C LEU A 169 11.46 19.33 -7.63
N PRO A 170 12.79 19.45 -7.52
CA PRO A 170 13.69 19.25 -8.64
C PRO A 170 13.52 17.86 -9.29
N ALA A 171 13.59 17.81 -10.61
CA ALA A 171 13.48 16.56 -11.37
C ALA A 171 14.48 15.48 -10.92
N THR A 172 15.68 15.88 -10.50
CA THR A 172 16.70 14.99 -9.94
C THR A 172 16.27 14.36 -8.61
N THR A 173 15.58 15.12 -7.76
CA THR A 173 14.98 14.62 -6.52
C THR A 173 13.88 13.60 -6.85
N LEU A 174 12.99 13.93 -7.77
CA LEU A 174 11.88 13.03 -8.16
C LEU A 174 12.39 11.72 -8.78
N ALA A 175 13.41 11.79 -9.64
CA ALA A 175 14.07 10.60 -10.19
C ALA A 175 14.77 9.77 -9.09
N GLY A 176 15.40 10.43 -8.11
CA GLY A 176 16.02 9.77 -6.96
C GLY A 176 15.02 9.03 -6.06
N LEU A 177 13.75 9.45 -6.07
CA LEU A 177 12.63 8.77 -5.40
C LEU A 177 12.05 7.61 -6.23
N GLY A 178 12.65 7.27 -7.37
CA GLY A 178 12.19 6.18 -8.26
C GLY A 178 11.01 6.57 -9.16
N LEU A 179 10.74 7.87 -9.33
CA LEU A 179 9.68 8.36 -10.21
C LEU A 179 10.19 8.54 -11.65
N THR A 180 9.31 8.33 -12.62
CA THR A 180 9.60 8.55 -14.05
C THR A 180 8.69 9.63 -14.61
N ALA A 181 9.23 10.62 -15.33
CA ALA A 181 8.44 11.65 -15.98
C ALA A 181 7.58 11.09 -17.13
N ILE A 182 6.37 11.60 -17.31
CA ILE A 182 5.55 11.31 -18.50
C ILE A 182 5.77 12.40 -19.56
N GLN A 183 6.14 11.97 -20.77
CA GLN A 183 6.32 12.86 -21.92
C GLN A 183 4.97 13.27 -22.52
#